data_AF-U2SXW1-F1
#
_entry.id   AF-U2SXW1-F1
#
_cell.length_a   1.000
_cell.length_b   1.000
_cell.length_c   1.000
_cell.angle_alpha   90.00
_cell.angle_beta   90.00
_cell.angle_gamma   90.00
#
_symmetry.space_group_name_H-M   'P 1'
#
loop_
_entity.id
_entity.type
_entity.pdbx_description
1 polymer ?
#
loop_
_entity_poly.entity_id
_entity_poly.type
_entity_poly.pdbx_seq_one_letter_code
_entity_poly.pdbx_strand_id
1 'polypeptide(L)'
;MQSWIAEISKVSSPTVVIRAHGVLAGILDIAMRDRRITQNPAREIKLPRKIPKEHVYLTHQQVHDLAKASGDRAPIILLLCYTGLRWAEMVGLRVKDIDFERRRIRVSENAVEVDGIIEVGTPKSHKRRTVPFPHLLDPALRPLVEGKGPDELVFADKRGMYLRRTRVSTASRSWFVTARISAGIPQMTIHDLRHTAASLAVSAGANVKAIQRMLGHASAAMTLDIYADLFDDDLDDVSARLDDAATKSVVGFLWGMGKSGQKKPPESLSFRGFRSAETEGFEPSVPLRGLHLSRVVH
;
A
#
# COMPACT_ATOMS: atom_id res chain seq x y z
N MET A 1 33.85 4.96 15.48
CA MET A 1 32.53 4.84 14.81
C MET A 1 31.52 4.00 15.60
N GLN A 2 31.84 2.76 15.98
CA GLN A 2 30.90 1.91 16.73
C GLN A 2 30.43 2.54 18.06
N SER A 3 31.33 3.17 18.82
CA SER A 3 30.98 3.86 20.07
C SER A 3 30.01 5.02 19.84
N TRP A 4 30.17 5.78 18.74
CA TRP A 4 29.23 6.86 18.39
C TRP A 4 27.83 6.31 18.09
N ILE A 5 27.74 5.20 17.35
CA ILE A 5 26.46 4.52 17.10
C ILE A 5 25.83 4.04 18.41
N ALA A 6 26.62 3.49 19.33
CA ALA A 6 26.12 3.06 20.63
C ALA A 6 25.56 4.24 21.44
N GLU A 7 26.25 5.39 21.47
CA GLU A 7 25.78 6.58 22.19
C GLU A 7 24.51 7.17 21.57
N ILE A 8 24.45 7.35 20.24
CA ILE A 8 23.24 7.90 19.61
C ILE A 8 22.03 6.95 19.77
N SER A 9 22.27 5.64 19.84
CA SER A 9 21.21 4.64 20.04
C SER A 9 20.58 4.70 21.44
N LYS A 10 21.24 5.31 22.43
CA LYS A 10 20.66 5.51 23.77
C LYS A 10 19.56 6.56 23.78
N VAL A 11 19.62 7.54 22.88
CA VAL A 11 18.75 8.74 22.88
C VAL A 11 17.88 8.86 21.64
N SER A 12 18.11 8.02 20.62
CA SER A 12 17.41 8.08 19.33
C SER A 12 16.88 6.73 18.89
N SER A 13 15.76 6.75 18.15
CA SER A 13 15.22 5.54 17.54
C SER A 13 16.19 4.92 16.52
N PRO A 14 16.14 3.59 16.28
CA PRO A 14 16.96 2.92 15.27
C PRO A 14 16.90 3.58 13.87
N THR A 15 15.73 4.09 13.48
CA THR A 15 15.56 4.80 12.21
C THR A 15 16.37 6.09 12.13
N VAL A 16 16.41 6.87 13.22
CA VAL A 16 17.20 8.10 13.29
C VAL A 16 18.69 7.77 13.26
N VAL A 17 19.12 6.78 14.03
CA VAL A 17 20.52 6.31 14.05
C VAL A 17 20.98 5.87 12.66
N ILE A 18 20.20 5.04 11.98
CA ILE A 18 20.53 4.55 10.62
C ILE A 18 20.60 5.71 9.62
N ARG A 19 19.71 6.70 9.70
CA ARG A 19 19.74 7.87 8.82
C ARG A 19 20.96 8.75 9.08
N ALA A 20 21.24 9.05 10.35
CA ALA A 20 22.40 9.84 10.74
C ALA A 20 23.71 9.15 10.29
N HIS A 21 23.81 7.84 10.51
CA HIS A 21 24.90 7.01 9.99
C HIS A 21 25.01 7.10 8.47
N GLY A 22 23.89 6.95 7.74
CA GLY A 22 23.88 7.02 6.29
C GLY A 22 24.40 8.36 5.74
N VAL A 23 24.03 9.47 6.37
CA VAL A 23 24.55 10.81 6.01
C VAL A 23 26.06 10.88 6.24
N LEU A 24 26.54 10.48 7.43
CA LEU A 24 27.96 10.49 7.76
C LEU A 24 28.77 9.57 6.84
N ALA A 25 28.27 8.36 6.58
CA ALA A 25 28.89 7.43 5.66
C ALA A 25 28.96 7.99 4.24
N GLY A 26 27.92 8.69 3.78
CA GLY A 26 27.92 9.37 2.48
C GLY A 26 28.94 10.50 2.38
N ILE A 27 29.09 11.31 3.44
CA ILE A 27 30.12 12.36 3.50
C ILE A 27 31.53 11.74 3.42
N LEU A 28 31.76 10.65 4.17
CA LEU A 28 33.05 9.96 4.16
C LEU A 28 33.33 9.23 2.84
N ASP A 29 32.31 8.74 2.14
CA ASP A 29 32.49 8.21 0.77
C ASP A 29 32.97 9.30 -0.19
N ILE A 30 32.45 10.52 -0.08
CA ILE A 30 32.90 11.66 -0.89
C ILE A 30 34.37 11.96 -0.58
N ALA A 31 34.73 12.05 0.71
CA ALA A 31 36.12 12.26 1.12
C ALA A 31 37.08 11.17 0.60
N MET A 32 36.61 9.91 0.53
CA MET A 32 37.38 8.80 -0.02
C MET A 32 37.52 8.92 -1.55
N ARG A 33 36.46 9.28 -2.27
CA ARG A 33 36.51 9.54 -3.73
C ARG A 33 37.47 10.68 -4.06
N ASP A 34 37.47 11.73 -3.24
CA ASP A 34 38.39 12.87 -3.35
C ASP A 34 39.80 12.56 -2.81
N ARG A 35 40.06 11.30 -2.44
CA ARG A 35 41.34 10.80 -1.90
C ARG A 35 41.86 11.56 -0.68
N ARG A 36 40.95 12.17 0.10
CA ARG A 36 41.27 12.82 1.38
C ARG A 36 41.49 11.80 2.50
N ILE A 37 40.85 10.65 2.39
CA ILE A 37 41.03 9.49 3.27
C ILE A 37 41.18 8.22 2.41
N THR A 38 41.85 7.22 2.95
CA THR A 38 42.12 5.94 2.26
C THR A 38 40.98 4.93 2.41
N GLN A 39 40.21 5.04 3.49
CA GLN A 39 39.08 4.16 3.78
C GLN A 39 37.96 4.92 4.48
N ASN A 40 36.72 4.45 4.32
CA ASN A 40 35.58 4.99 5.04
C ASN A 40 35.35 4.21 6.36
N PRO A 41 35.67 4.77 7.54
CA PRO A 41 35.51 4.09 8.82
C PRO A 41 34.04 3.89 9.24
N ALA A 42 33.09 4.50 8.54
CA ALA A 42 31.66 4.29 8.78
C ALA A 42 31.11 3.07 8.02
N ARG A 43 31.87 2.50 7.08
CA ARG A 43 31.51 1.22 6.45
C ARG A 43 31.81 0.07 7.41
N GLU A 44 31.07 -1.03 7.29
CA GLU A 44 31.21 -2.24 8.14
C GLU A 44 30.85 -2.07 9.64
N ILE A 45 30.01 -1.08 9.96
CA ILE A 45 29.53 -0.84 11.32
C ILE A 45 28.24 -1.62 11.61
N LYS A 46 28.13 -2.20 12.81
CA LYS A 46 26.89 -2.84 13.26
C LYS A 46 25.86 -1.77 13.61
N LEU A 47 24.80 -1.71 12.82
CA LEU A 47 23.67 -0.80 13.02
C LEU A 47 22.57 -1.46 13.87
N PRO A 48 21.79 -0.65 14.62
CA PRO A 48 20.66 -1.18 15.37
C PRO A 48 19.65 -1.82 14.43
N ARG A 49 19.11 -2.98 14.81
CA ARG A 49 18.04 -3.61 14.04
C ARG A 49 16.75 -2.81 14.19
N LYS A 50 16.03 -2.64 13.08
CA LYS A 50 14.65 -2.15 13.12
C LYS A 50 13.75 -3.32 13.41
N ILE A 51 12.96 -3.22 14.47
CA ILE A 51 11.84 -4.11 14.71
C ILE A 51 10.69 -3.56 13.85
N PRO A 52 10.15 -4.34 12.90
CA PRO A 52 8.95 -3.95 12.16
C PRO A 52 7.82 -3.69 13.17
N LYS A 53 7.09 -2.60 12.99
CA LYS A 53 5.85 -2.39 13.75
C LYS A 53 4.74 -3.08 13.00
N GLU A 54 3.91 -3.83 13.71
CA GLU A 54 2.64 -4.29 13.15
C GLU A 54 1.81 -3.08 12.70
N HIS A 55 1.29 -3.17 11.50
CA HIS A 55 0.44 -2.13 10.95
C HIS A 55 -0.97 -2.30 11.49
N VAL A 56 -1.51 -1.24 12.09
CA VAL A 56 -2.93 -1.20 12.48
C VAL A 56 -3.74 -0.71 11.28
N TYR A 57 -4.54 -1.61 10.70
CA TYR A 57 -5.48 -1.30 9.64
C TYR A 57 -6.89 -1.14 10.22
N LEU A 58 -7.66 -0.20 9.68
CA LEU A 58 -9.06 -0.02 10.07
C LEU A 58 -9.99 -0.83 9.18
N THR A 59 -11.04 -1.41 9.77
CA THR A 59 -12.19 -1.93 9.03
C THR A 59 -13.03 -0.81 8.44
N HIS A 60 -13.90 -1.12 7.48
CA HIS A 60 -14.87 -0.15 6.94
C HIS A 60 -15.71 0.54 8.03
N GLN A 61 -16.13 -0.22 9.04
CA GLN A 61 -16.90 0.30 10.17
C GLN A 61 -16.06 1.27 11.02
N GLN A 62 -14.83 0.91 11.36
CA GLN A 62 -13.94 1.79 12.11
C GLN A 62 -13.58 3.07 11.34
N VAL A 63 -13.43 2.99 10.01
CA VAL A 63 -13.26 4.19 9.16
C VAL A 63 -14.48 5.11 9.27
N HIS A 64 -15.68 4.55 9.23
CA HIS A 64 -16.92 5.33 9.37
C HIS A 64 -17.03 5.95 10.78
N ASP A 65 -16.72 5.20 11.83
CA ASP A 65 -16.78 5.68 13.21
C ASP A 65 -15.76 6.81 13.46
N LEU A 66 -14.55 6.66 12.92
CA LEU A 66 -13.53 7.72 12.95
C LEU A 66 -13.99 8.98 12.19
N ALA A 67 -14.59 8.80 11.01
CA ALA A 67 -15.10 9.90 10.22
C ALA A 67 -16.20 10.64 11.00
N LYS A 68 -17.17 9.91 11.57
CA LYS A 68 -18.23 10.49 12.41
C LYS A 68 -17.67 11.25 13.61
N ALA A 69 -16.71 10.67 14.33
CA ALA A 69 -16.04 11.31 15.45
C ALA A 69 -15.21 12.56 15.05
N SER A 70 -14.88 12.70 13.77
CA SER A 70 -14.10 13.82 13.23
C SER A 70 -14.95 15.04 12.83
N GLY A 71 -16.28 14.96 12.89
CA GLY A 71 -17.20 16.08 12.59
C GLY A 71 -16.97 16.65 11.18
N ASP A 72 -16.74 17.95 11.08
CA ASP A 72 -16.45 18.65 9.81
C ASP A 72 -15.24 18.09 9.04
N ARG A 73 -14.38 17.30 9.71
CA ARG A 73 -13.22 16.63 9.10
C ARG A 73 -13.52 15.22 8.62
N ALA A 74 -14.76 14.73 8.73
CA ALA A 74 -15.18 13.43 8.23
C ALA A 74 -14.77 13.16 6.78
N PRO A 75 -14.94 14.11 5.82
CA PRO A 75 -14.57 13.87 4.43
C PRO A 75 -13.07 13.63 4.23
N ILE A 76 -12.21 14.17 5.11
CA ILE A 76 -10.76 13.92 5.07
C ILE A 76 -10.47 12.46 5.40
N ILE A 77 -11.07 11.92 6.46
CA ILE A 77 -10.88 10.53 6.87
C ILE A 77 -11.33 9.58 5.76
N LEU A 78 -12.54 9.80 5.24
CA LEU A 78 -13.11 8.98 4.18
C LEU A 78 -12.24 9.03 2.93
N LEU A 79 -11.85 10.22 2.47
CA LEU A 79 -11.00 10.36 1.29
C LEU A 79 -9.67 9.61 1.48
N LEU A 80 -8.96 9.82 2.58
CA LEU A 80 -7.66 9.19 2.80
C LEU A 80 -7.75 7.67 2.89
N CYS A 81 -8.79 7.13 3.55
CA CYS A 81 -8.99 5.68 3.71
C CYS A 81 -9.49 4.99 2.43
N TYR A 82 -10.13 5.69 1.50
CA TYR A 82 -10.66 5.08 0.26
C TYR A 82 -9.86 5.39 -1.00
N THR A 83 -8.84 6.26 -0.90
CA THR A 83 -7.99 6.62 -2.06
C THR A 83 -6.51 6.45 -1.78
N GLY A 84 -6.10 6.39 -0.51
CA GLY A 84 -4.70 6.28 -0.12
C GLY A 84 -3.86 7.50 -0.51
N LEU A 85 -4.46 8.67 -0.71
CA LEU A 85 -3.71 9.91 -0.94
C LEU A 85 -2.78 10.20 0.23
N ARG A 86 -1.62 10.80 -0.05
CA ARG A 86 -0.78 11.36 1.02
C ARG A 86 -1.44 12.63 1.55
N TRP A 87 -1.21 12.95 2.83
CA TRP A 87 -1.70 14.20 3.44
C TRP A 87 -1.44 15.42 2.56
N ALA A 88 -0.20 15.62 2.11
CA ALA A 88 0.17 16.76 1.27
C ALA A 88 -0.50 16.77 -0.11
N GLU A 89 -0.83 15.59 -0.66
CA GLU A 89 -1.58 15.49 -1.93
C GLU A 89 -3.04 15.89 -1.71
N MET A 90 -3.65 15.49 -0.58
CA MET A 90 -5.00 15.92 -0.19
C MET A 90 -5.07 17.42 0.12
N VAL A 91 -4.08 17.97 0.83
CA VAL A 91 -4.01 19.41 1.13
C VAL A 91 -3.86 20.24 -0.15
N GLY A 92 -3.16 19.72 -1.17
CA GLY A 92 -3.02 20.37 -2.47
C GLY A 92 -4.17 20.10 -3.45
N LEU A 93 -5.21 19.37 -3.06
CA LEU A 93 -6.26 18.93 -3.99
C LEU A 93 -7.18 20.09 -4.38
N ARG A 94 -7.32 20.34 -5.69
CA ARG A 94 -8.20 21.38 -6.24
C ARG A 94 -9.48 20.79 -6.81
N VAL A 95 -10.50 21.63 -6.97
CA VAL A 95 -11.81 21.23 -7.54
C VAL A 95 -11.64 20.58 -8.93
N LYS A 96 -10.81 21.16 -9.80
CA LYS A 96 -10.52 20.64 -11.15
C LYS A 96 -9.88 19.26 -11.20
N ASP A 97 -9.32 18.80 -10.08
CA ASP A 97 -8.66 17.50 -10.02
C ASP A 97 -9.65 16.35 -9.77
N ILE A 98 -10.90 16.64 -9.42
CA ILE A 98 -11.94 15.64 -9.16
C ILE A 98 -12.88 15.52 -10.37
N ASP A 99 -12.81 14.37 -11.04
CA ASP A 99 -13.77 13.95 -12.07
C ASP A 99 -14.82 13.04 -11.42
N PHE A 100 -16.00 13.59 -11.12
CA PHE A 100 -17.10 12.86 -10.50
C PHE A 100 -17.81 11.88 -11.45
N GLU A 101 -17.75 12.11 -12.76
CA GLU A 101 -18.36 11.23 -13.76
C GLU A 101 -17.55 9.94 -13.90
N ARG A 102 -16.23 10.08 -14.09
CA ARG A 102 -15.32 8.94 -14.18
C ARG A 102 -14.87 8.41 -12.83
N ARG A 103 -15.15 9.14 -11.76
CA ARG A 103 -14.74 8.82 -10.37
C ARG A 103 -13.24 8.69 -10.25
N ARG A 104 -12.56 9.76 -10.61
CA ARG A 104 -11.11 9.84 -10.68
C ARG A 104 -10.62 11.11 -10.02
N ILE A 105 -9.60 10.97 -9.18
CA ILE A 105 -8.83 12.10 -8.63
C ILE A 105 -7.49 12.15 -9.34
N ARG A 106 -7.17 13.29 -9.94
CA ARG A 106 -5.86 13.57 -10.52
C ARG A 106 -4.94 14.13 -9.43
N VAL A 107 -3.88 13.39 -9.11
CA VAL A 107 -2.85 13.88 -8.19
C VAL A 107 -1.85 14.72 -8.98
N SER A 108 -2.06 16.03 -8.96
CA SER A 108 -1.30 17.02 -9.74
C SER A 108 -0.30 17.80 -8.89
N GLU A 109 -0.64 18.09 -7.64
CA GLU A 109 0.13 18.95 -6.72
C GLU A 109 0.35 18.28 -5.36
N ASN A 110 1.31 18.78 -4.61
CA ASN A 110 1.48 18.51 -3.19
C ASN A 110 1.75 19.81 -2.44
N ALA A 111 1.04 20.03 -1.34
CA ALA A 111 1.25 21.17 -0.45
C ALA A 111 1.83 20.67 0.88
N VAL A 112 3.10 21.02 1.15
CA VAL A 112 3.84 20.56 2.32
C VAL A 112 4.16 21.73 3.22
N GLU A 113 3.97 21.57 4.52
CA GLU A 113 4.41 22.55 5.51
C GLU A 113 5.90 22.33 5.85
N VAL A 114 6.73 23.34 5.58
CA VAL A 114 8.17 23.42 5.87
C VAL A 114 8.41 24.72 6.64
N ASP A 115 8.99 24.62 7.85
CA ASP A 115 9.29 25.77 8.72
C ASP A 115 8.12 26.75 8.93
N GLY A 116 6.91 26.22 8.94
CA GLY A 116 5.69 27.00 9.12
C GLY A 116 5.17 27.69 7.85
N ILE A 117 5.77 27.45 6.69
CA ILE A 117 5.35 27.94 5.39
C ILE A 117 4.81 26.76 4.56
N ILE A 118 3.75 27.00 3.79
CA ILE A 118 3.23 25.97 2.86
C ILE A 118 3.96 26.14 1.53
N GLU A 119 4.73 25.11 1.17
CA GLU A 119 5.36 24.98 -0.14
C GLU A 119 4.50 24.10 -1.03
N VAL A 120 4.09 24.65 -2.17
CA VAL A 120 3.37 23.90 -3.20
C VAL A 120 4.37 23.42 -4.23
N GLY A 121 4.38 22.11 -4.46
CA GLY A 121 5.23 21.47 -5.45
C GLY A 121 4.45 20.52 -6.35
N THR A 122 5.20 19.85 -7.22
CA THR A 122 4.72 18.66 -7.92
C THR A 122 5.15 17.41 -7.14
N PRO A 123 4.37 16.31 -7.19
CA PRO A 123 4.73 15.08 -6.50
C PRO A 123 6.17 14.66 -6.82
N LYS A 124 6.91 14.20 -5.80
CA LYS A 124 8.36 13.87 -5.80
C LYS A 124 8.89 12.99 -6.96
N SER A 125 8.03 12.49 -7.85
CA SER A 125 8.39 11.66 -9.00
C SER A 125 8.00 12.24 -10.37
N HIS A 126 7.46 13.46 -10.48
CA HIS A 126 6.88 14.03 -11.71
C HIS A 126 5.78 13.19 -12.39
N LYS A 127 5.44 12.01 -11.86
CA LYS A 127 4.39 11.14 -12.39
C LYS A 127 3.05 11.56 -11.81
N ARG A 128 2.34 12.40 -12.56
CA ARG A 128 0.91 12.62 -12.38
C ARG A 128 0.24 11.25 -12.40
N ARG A 129 -0.51 10.92 -11.34
CA ARG A 129 -1.28 9.68 -11.26
C ARG A 129 -2.74 9.99 -11.07
N THR A 130 -3.57 9.08 -11.54
CA THR A 130 -5.00 9.14 -11.32
C THR A 130 -5.40 8.04 -10.36
N VAL A 131 -6.15 8.41 -9.33
CA VAL A 131 -6.61 7.53 -8.26
C VAL A 131 -8.12 7.34 -8.42
N PRO A 132 -8.61 6.09 -8.52
CA PRO A 132 -10.05 5.84 -8.51
C PRO A 132 -10.61 6.11 -7.12
N PHE A 133 -11.89 6.49 -7.05
CA PHE A 133 -12.59 6.59 -5.78
C PHE A 133 -14.01 6.00 -5.85
N PRO A 134 -14.51 5.38 -4.77
CA PRO A 134 -15.81 4.73 -4.76
C PRO A 134 -16.99 5.71 -4.68
N HIS A 135 -18.17 5.26 -5.10
CA HIS A 135 -19.43 6.02 -5.06
C HIS A 135 -19.79 6.58 -3.68
N LEU A 136 -19.40 5.87 -2.62
CA LEU A 136 -19.67 6.26 -1.24
C LEU A 136 -19.05 7.61 -0.85
N LEU A 137 -18.06 8.12 -1.60
CA LEU A 137 -17.45 9.43 -1.31
C LEU A 137 -18.25 10.62 -1.88
N ASP A 138 -19.21 10.40 -2.79
CA ASP A 138 -19.97 11.50 -3.40
C ASP A 138 -20.65 12.40 -2.36
N PRO A 139 -21.38 11.86 -1.36
CA PRO A 139 -22.02 12.68 -0.33
C PRO A 139 -21.02 13.49 0.52
N ALA A 140 -19.78 13.02 0.64
CA ALA A 140 -18.74 13.70 1.42
C ALA A 140 -17.96 14.73 0.60
N LEU A 141 -17.78 14.51 -0.71
CA LEU A 141 -16.96 15.36 -1.58
C LEU A 141 -17.75 16.44 -2.32
N ARG A 142 -18.98 16.16 -2.77
CA ARG A 142 -19.79 17.12 -3.54
C ARG A 142 -20.04 18.43 -2.78
N PRO A 143 -20.44 18.42 -1.49
CA PRO A 143 -20.65 19.65 -0.74
C PRO A 143 -19.39 20.49 -0.58
N LEU A 144 -18.19 19.89 -0.68
CA LEU A 144 -16.92 20.59 -0.54
C LEU A 144 -16.50 21.37 -1.79
N VAL A 145 -17.10 21.05 -2.94
CA VAL A 145 -16.76 21.67 -4.24
C VAL A 145 -17.89 22.51 -4.81
N GLU A 146 -19.11 22.38 -4.28
CA GLU A 146 -20.26 23.15 -4.71
C GLU A 146 -20.01 24.65 -4.52
N GLY A 147 -20.29 25.44 -5.57
CA GLY A 147 -20.08 26.89 -5.58
C GLY A 147 -18.61 27.34 -5.69
N LYS A 148 -17.64 26.42 -5.76
CA LYS A 148 -16.21 26.76 -5.91
C LYS A 148 -15.75 26.74 -7.36
N GLY A 149 -14.81 27.61 -7.68
CA GLY A 149 -14.07 27.63 -8.94
C GLY A 149 -13.09 26.47 -9.08
N PRO A 150 -12.66 26.15 -10.31
CA PRO A 150 -11.83 24.98 -10.62
C PRO A 150 -10.46 24.98 -9.91
N ASP A 151 -9.87 26.15 -9.66
CA ASP A 151 -8.57 26.28 -9.03
C ASP A 151 -8.64 26.37 -7.50
N GLU A 152 -9.82 26.40 -6.89
CA GLU A 152 -9.97 26.47 -5.44
C GLU A 152 -9.67 25.13 -4.75
N LEU A 153 -9.25 25.20 -3.49
CA LEU A 153 -8.96 24.03 -2.67
C LEU A 153 -10.25 23.31 -2.28
N VAL A 154 -10.24 21.99 -2.44
CA VAL A 154 -11.31 21.12 -1.93
C VAL A 154 -11.32 21.18 -0.41
N PHE A 155 -10.14 21.06 0.20
CA PHE A 155 -9.93 21.11 1.64
C PHE A 155 -9.18 22.39 2.04
N ALA A 156 -9.93 23.42 2.35
CA ALA A 156 -9.41 24.69 2.87
C ALA A 156 -9.64 24.82 4.38
N ASP A 157 -8.87 25.68 5.04
CA ASP A 157 -9.22 26.20 6.36
C ASP A 157 -10.33 27.25 6.28
N LYS A 158 -10.72 27.83 7.43
CA LYS A 158 -11.78 28.85 7.51
C LYS A 158 -11.46 30.15 6.75
N ARG A 159 -10.21 30.33 6.31
CA ARG A 159 -9.73 31.50 5.55
C ARG A 159 -9.52 31.19 4.07
N GLY A 160 -9.89 30.00 3.60
CA GLY A 160 -9.64 29.57 2.22
C GLY A 160 -8.22 29.10 1.96
N MET A 161 -7.38 28.97 2.99
CA MET A 161 -5.96 28.62 2.87
C MET A 161 -5.73 27.12 3.05
N TYR A 162 -4.53 26.66 2.69
CA TYR A 162 -4.10 25.27 2.89
C TYR A 162 -4.21 24.83 4.36
N LEU A 163 -4.71 23.61 4.58
CA LEU A 163 -4.71 23.00 5.90
C LEU A 163 -3.29 22.78 6.42
N ARG A 164 -3.08 23.17 7.68
CA ARG A 164 -1.82 22.96 8.39
C ARG A 164 -1.68 21.51 8.84
N ARG A 165 -0.43 21.07 9.04
CA ARG A 165 -0.11 19.75 9.55
C ARG A 165 -0.78 19.55 10.91
N THR A 166 -1.56 18.48 11.01
CA THR A 166 -2.19 18.10 12.28
C THR A 166 -1.15 17.41 13.17
N ARG A 167 -1.02 17.88 14.42
CA ARG A 167 -0.17 17.24 15.43
C ARG A 167 -0.80 15.91 15.86
N VAL A 168 -0.01 14.84 15.88
CA VAL A 168 -0.50 13.48 16.19
C VAL A 168 0.25 12.82 17.36
N SER A 169 1.00 13.61 18.14
CA SER A 169 1.63 13.09 19.37
C SER A 169 0.55 12.68 20.38
N THR A 170 0.86 11.69 21.21
CA THR A 170 -0.09 11.16 22.21
C THR A 170 -0.62 12.22 23.16
N ALA A 171 0.18 13.25 23.47
CA ALA A 171 -0.23 14.38 24.32
C ALA A 171 -1.00 15.49 23.56
N SER A 172 -1.18 15.36 22.23
CA SER A 172 -1.85 16.37 21.44
C SER A 172 -3.37 16.30 21.60
N ARG A 173 -4.02 17.46 21.76
CA ARG A 173 -5.49 17.59 21.70
C ARG A 173 -5.97 17.97 20.29
N SER A 174 -5.31 17.47 19.26
CA SER A 174 -5.72 17.76 17.88
C SER A 174 -7.03 17.05 17.55
N TRP A 175 -7.76 17.57 16.55
CA TRP A 175 -9.02 16.98 16.11
C TRP A 175 -8.90 15.48 15.83
N PHE A 176 -7.79 15.05 15.22
CA PHE A 176 -7.56 13.65 14.85
C PHE A 176 -7.35 12.78 16.09
N VAL A 177 -6.54 13.23 17.06
CA VAL A 177 -6.29 12.47 18.29
C VAL A 177 -7.57 12.35 19.12
N THR A 178 -8.34 13.44 19.23
CA THR A 178 -9.63 13.46 19.93
C THR A 178 -10.63 12.52 19.26
N ALA A 179 -10.78 12.60 17.93
CA ALA A 179 -11.70 11.74 17.18
C ALA A 179 -11.31 10.26 17.30
N ARG A 180 -10.02 9.94 17.19
CA ARG A 180 -9.49 8.58 17.33
C ARG A 180 -9.81 7.98 18.71
N ILE A 181 -9.56 8.74 19.78
CA ILE A 181 -9.88 8.30 21.15
C ILE A 181 -11.39 8.09 21.29
N SER A 182 -12.20 9.04 20.81
CA SER A 182 -13.66 8.94 20.87
C SER A 182 -14.22 7.75 20.08
N ALA A 183 -13.55 7.34 18.99
CA ALA A 183 -13.93 6.19 18.17
C ALA A 183 -13.37 4.86 18.68
N GLY A 184 -12.63 4.84 19.79
CA GLY A 184 -12.03 3.62 20.34
C GLY A 184 -10.92 3.03 19.46
N ILE A 185 -10.27 3.86 18.62
CA ILE A 185 -9.28 3.40 17.64
C ILE A 185 -7.87 3.38 18.25
N PRO A 186 -7.07 2.32 18.01
CA PRO A 186 -5.69 2.23 18.51
C PRO A 186 -4.82 3.40 18.05
N GLN A 187 -3.69 3.61 18.73
CA GLN A 187 -2.79 4.70 18.40
C GLN A 187 -2.30 4.60 16.95
N MET A 188 -2.64 5.62 16.15
CA MET A 188 -2.16 5.76 14.78
C MET A 188 -1.98 7.23 14.40
N THR A 189 -1.35 7.44 13.26
CA THR A 189 -1.14 8.72 12.60
C THR A 189 -2.06 8.87 11.38
N ILE A 190 -2.17 10.08 10.85
CA ILE A 190 -2.94 10.32 9.62
C ILE A 190 -2.31 9.59 8.42
N HIS A 191 -0.99 9.35 8.42
CA HIS A 191 -0.36 8.59 7.36
C HIS A 191 -0.80 7.12 7.35
N ASP A 192 -1.16 6.58 8.52
CA ASP A 192 -1.63 5.20 8.63
C ASP A 192 -3.00 5.00 7.97
N LEU A 193 -3.79 6.06 7.76
CA LEU A 193 -5.02 5.98 6.95
C LEU A 193 -4.76 5.56 5.50
N ARG A 194 -3.57 5.84 4.96
CA ARG A 194 -3.16 5.34 3.65
C ARG A 194 -2.83 3.86 3.68
N HIS A 195 -2.29 3.37 4.80
CA HIS A 195 -2.07 1.94 5.01
C HIS A 195 -3.42 1.22 5.13
N THR A 196 -4.39 1.80 5.84
CA THR A 196 -5.79 1.36 5.82
C THR A 196 -6.35 1.29 4.40
N ALA A 197 -6.12 2.30 3.55
CA ALA A 197 -6.59 2.27 2.17
C ALA A 197 -6.01 1.11 1.35
N ALA A 198 -4.75 0.75 1.60
CA ALA A 198 -4.15 -0.43 0.99
C ALA A 198 -4.85 -1.70 1.46
N SER A 199 -5.00 -1.88 2.78
CA SER A 199 -5.68 -3.03 3.38
C SER A 199 -7.11 -3.20 2.87
N LEU A 200 -7.92 -2.14 2.90
CA LEU A 200 -9.30 -2.18 2.38
C LEU A 200 -9.35 -2.54 0.88
N ALA A 201 -8.38 -2.07 0.09
CA ALA A 201 -8.31 -2.43 -1.33
C ALA A 201 -7.93 -3.90 -1.53
N VAL A 202 -6.99 -4.44 -0.74
CA VAL A 202 -6.64 -5.87 -0.77
C VAL A 202 -7.86 -6.71 -0.40
N SER A 203 -8.55 -6.39 0.70
CA SER A 203 -9.76 -7.09 1.11
C SER A 203 -10.91 -6.99 0.09
N ALA A 204 -10.92 -5.96 -0.76
CA ALA A 204 -11.85 -5.84 -1.88
C ALA A 204 -11.42 -6.61 -3.15
N GLY A 205 -10.32 -7.38 -3.08
CA GLY A 205 -9.78 -8.18 -4.19
C GLY A 205 -8.90 -7.40 -5.18
N ALA A 206 -8.38 -6.23 -4.79
CA ALA A 206 -7.50 -5.48 -5.67
C ALA A 206 -6.13 -6.15 -5.80
N ASN A 207 -5.67 -6.39 -7.03
CA ASN A 207 -4.34 -6.93 -7.25
C ASN A 207 -3.24 -5.93 -6.87
N VAL A 208 -2.04 -6.46 -6.58
CA VAL A 208 -0.84 -5.70 -6.19
C VAL A 208 -0.53 -4.57 -7.17
N LYS A 209 -0.74 -4.77 -8.47
CA LYS A 209 -0.45 -3.75 -9.50
C LYS A 209 -1.43 -2.57 -9.41
N ALA A 210 -2.69 -2.84 -9.15
CA ALA A 210 -3.71 -1.82 -8.94
C ALA A 210 -3.38 -0.99 -7.69
N ILE A 211 -3.03 -1.65 -6.58
CA ILE A 211 -2.64 -0.99 -5.32
C ILE A 211 -1.37 -0.16 -5.52
N GLN A 212 -0.35 -0.71 -6.20
CA GLN A 212 0.88 0.01 -6.53
C GLN A 212 0.58 1.33 -7.28
N ARG A 213 -0.33 1.29 -8.27
CA ARG A 213 -0.72 2.47 -9.06
C ARG A 213 -1.56 3.46 -8.23
N MET A 214 -2.52 2.96 -7.45
CA MET A 214 -3.36 3.76 -6.54
C MET A 214 -2.50 4.56 -5.56
N LEU A 215 -1.60 3.85 -4.88
CA LEU A 215 -0.70 4.42 -3.89
C LEU A 215 0.43 5.24 -4.55
N GLY A 216 0.79 4.97 -5.80
CA GLY A 216 1.91 5.65 -6.46
C GLY A 216 3.26 5.20 -5.90
N HIS A 217 3.39 3.91 -5.59
CA HIS A 217 4.67 3.29 -5.24
C HIS A 217 5.55 3.14 -6.49
N ALA A 218 6.85 3.35 -6.32
CA ALA A 218 7.81 3.31 -7.43
C ALA A 218 7.91 1.90 -8.05
N SER A 219 7.73 0.86 -7.24
CA SER A 219 7.76 -0.54 -7.64
C SER A 219 6.64 -1.34 -6.95
N ALA A 220 6.26 -2.47 -7.55
CA ALA A 220 5.36 -3.44 -6.92
C ALA A 220 6.03 -4.10 -5.70
N ALA A 221 7.34 -4.33 -5.75
CA ALA A 221 8.14 -4.80 -4.62
C ALA A 221 7.91 -3.94 -3.37
N MET A 222 7.96 -2.61 -3.47
CA MET A 222 7.65 -1.74 -2.33
C MET A 222 6.25 -1.96 -1.74
N THR A 223 5.28 -2.40 -2.55
CA THR A 223 3.92 -2.69 -2.07
C THR A 223 3.91 -4.04 -1.35
N LEU A 224 4.53 -5.07 -1.93
CA LEU A 224 4.67 -6.38 -1.31
C LEU A 224 5.51 -6.32 -0.03
N ASP A 225 6.63 -5.60 -0.02
CA ASP A 225 7.50 -5.43 1.15
C ASP A 225 6.77 -4.79 2.35
N ILE A 226 5.74 -3.98 2.09
CA ILE A 226 4.98 -3.26 3.13
C ILE A 226 3.73 -4.03 3.57
N TYR A 227 3.13 -4.81 2.67
CA TYR A 227 1.80 -5.39 2.85
C TYR A 227 1.77 -6.91 2.60
N ALA A 228 2.91 -7.60 2.68
CA ALA A 228 3.01 -9.04 2.40
C ALA A 228 2.03 -9.86 3.24
N ASP A 229 1.91 -9.51 4.53
CA ASP A 229 1.00 -10.10 5.50
C ASP A 229 -0.47 -10.06 5.04
N LEU A 230 -0.87 -9.04 4.28
CA LEU A 230 -2.23 -8.93 3.76
C LEU A 230 -2.51 -9.84 2.56
N PHE A 231 -1.49 -10.37 1.90
CA PHE A 231 -1.63 -11.25 0.73
C PHE A 231 -1.41 -12.73 1.07
N ASP A 232 -0.83 -13.04 2.24
CA ASP A 232 -0.54 -14.41 2.64
C ASP A 232 -1.82 -15.24 2.87
N ASP A 233 -2.91 -14.59 3.30
CA ASP A 233 -4.23 -15.23 3.52
C ASP A 233 -5.10 -15.33 2.24
N ASP A 234 -4.64 -14.82 1.10
CA ASP A 234 -5.48 -14.60 -0.11
C ASP A 234 -5.67 -15.88 -0.96
N LEU A 235 -4.95 -16.99 -0.67
CA LEU A 235 -5.00 -18.22 -1.49
C LEU A 235 -6.35 -18.95 -1.42
N ASP A 236 -6.93 -19.11 -0.23
CA ASP A 236 -8.26 -19.74 -0.08
C ASP A 236 -9.36 -18.83 -0.64
N ASP A 237 -9.19 -17.52 -0.46
CA ASP A 237 -10.05 -16.48 -1.01
C ASP A 237 -10.06 -16.46 -2.55
N VAL A 238 -8.93 -16.75 -3.20
CA VAL A 238 -8.85 -16.87 -4.66
C VAL A 238 -9.76 -17.99 -5.16
N SER A 239 -9.79 -19.14 -4.48
CA SER A 239 -10.67 -20.25 -4.86
C SER A 239 -12.14 -19.84 -4.74
N ALA A 240 -12.54 -19.23 -3.63
CA ALA A 240 -13.91 -18.78 -3.41
C ALA A 240 -14.34 -17.69 -4.43
N ARG A 241 -13.45 -16.75 -4.77
CA ARG A 241 -13.72 -15.71 -5.78
C ARG A 241 -13.84 -16.30 -7.18
N LEU A 242 -13.06 -17.35 -7.51
CA LEU A 242 -13.19 -18.09 -8.76
C LEU A 242 -14.53 -18.84 -8.82
N ASP A 243 -14.95 -19.48 -7.74
CA ASP A 243 -16.25 -20.17 -7.66
C ASP A 243 -17.43 -19.20 -7.85
N ASP A 244 -17.39 -18.03 -7.20
CA ASP A 244 -18.41 -16.99 -7.37
C ASP A 244 -18.43 -16.43 -8.81
N ALA A 245 -17.26 -16.19 -9.41
CA ALA A 245 -17.15 -15.72 -10.79
C ALA A 245 -17.63 -16.77 -11.80
N ALA A 246 -17.26 -18.03 -11.60
CA ALA A 246 -17.73 -19.16 -12.41
C ALA A 246 -19.25 -19.32 -12.29
N THR A 247 -19.78 -19.27 -11.06
CA THR A 247 -21.22 -19.36 -10.82
C THR A 247 -21.97 -18.22 -11.51
N LYS A 248 -21.53 -16.96 -11.34
CA LYS A 248 -22.16 -15.80 -11.99
C LYS A 248 -22.15 -15.88 -13.52
N SER A 249 -21.06 -16.40 -14.11
CA SER A 249 -20.95 -16.54 -15.56
C SER A 249 -21.76 -17.72 -16.12
N VAL A 250 -21.88 -18.81 -15.37
CA VAL A 250 -22.58 -20.04 -15.77
C VAL A 250 -24.08 -19.99 -15.46
N VAL A 251 -24.55 -19.18 -14.50
CA VAL A 251 -26.00 -18.97 -14.26
C VAL A 251 -26.69 -18.39 -15.51
N GLY A 252 -26.01 -17.57 -16.31
CA GLY A 252 -26.52 -17.15 -17.63
C GLY A 252 -26.64 -18.31 -18.65
N PHE A 253 -25.79 -19.33 -18.52
CA PHE A 253 -25.79 -20.52 -19.38
C PHE A 253 -26.84 -21.57 -18.94
N LEU A 254 -27.03 -21.77 -17.63
CA LEU A 254 -28.00 -22.71 -17.06
C LEU A 254 -29.45 -22.28 -17.31
N TRP A 255 -29.73 -20.97 -17.33
CA TRP A 255 -31.05 -20.45 -17.72
C TRP A 255 -31.30 -20.53 -19.24
N GLY A 256 -30.23 -20.61 -20.05
CA GLY A 256 -30.31 -20.90 -21.49
C GLY A 256 -30.58 -22.37 -21.82
N MET A 257 -30.15 -23.31 -20.96
CA MET A 257 -30.39 -24.75 -21.15
C MET A 257 -31.78 -25.23 -20.68
N GLY A 258 -32.51 -24.43 -19.89
CA GLY A 258 -33.85 -24.78 -19.38
C GLY A 258 -35.00 -24.75 -20.40
N LYS A 259 -34.75 -24.37 -21.66
CA LYS A 259 -35.74 -24.39 -22.75
C LYS A 259 -35.23 -25.07 -24.02
N SER A 260 -34.83 -26.33 -23.93
CA SER A 260 -34.97 -27.22 -25.09
C SER A 260 -35.16 -28.65 -24.62
N GLY A 261 -36.26 -29.25 -25.07
CA GLY A 261 -36.66 -30.59 -24.70
C GLY A 261 -35.62 -31.64 -25.09
N GLN A 262 -35.70 -32.76 -24.36
CA GLN A 262 -35.02 -34.03 -24.61
C GLN A 262 -34.63 -34.25 -26.08
N LYS A 263 -33.33 -34.28 -26.34
CA LYS A 263 -32.77 -35.06 -27.45
C LYS A 263 -31.53 -35.81 -26.96
N LYS A 264 -31.53 -37.11 -27.29
CA LYS A 264 -30.45 -38.10 -27.03
C LYS A 264 -29.05 -37.53 -27.34
N PRO A 265 -28.01 -38.01 -26.65
CA PRO A 265 -26.64 -37.62 -26.98
C PRO A 265 -26.28 -38.18 -28.37
N PRO A 266 -25.64 -37.40 -29.25
CA PRO A 266 -25.05 -37.95 -30.46
C PRO A 266 -23.75 -38.68 -30.12
N GLU A 267 -23.62 -39.89 -30.65
CA GLU A 267 -22.38 -40.68 -30.65
C GLU A 267 -21.27 -39.96 -31.42
N SER A 268 -20.07 -40.02 -30.85
CA SER A 268 -18.75 -39.77 -31.47
C SER A 268 -18.56 -38.51 -32.31
N LEU A 269 -17.87 -37.52 -31.74
CA LEU A 269 -17.04 -36.59 -32.51
C LEU A 269 -15.60 -36.68 -31.99
N SER A 270 -14.76 -37.36 -32.76
CA SER A 270 -13.32 -37.44 -32.58
C SER A 270 -12.69 -36.06 -32.71
N PHE A 271 -12.12 -35.52 -31.63
CA PHE A 271 -11.30 -34.31 -31.69
C PHE A 271 -9.94 -34.67 -32.29
N ARG A 272 -9.71 -34.22 -33.53
CA ARG A 272 -8.44 -34.32 -34.23
C ARG A 272 -7.65 -33.04 -33.95
N GLY A 273 -6.56 -33.15 -33.19
CA GLY A 273 -5.48 -32.16 -33.21
C GLY A 273 -5.06 -31.58 -31.86
N PHE A 274 -4.24 -32.31 -31.11
CA PHE A 274 -3.05 -31.76 -30.47
C PHE A 274 -1.97 -32.84 -30.59
N ARG A 275 -0.94 -32.58 -31.41
CA ARG A 275 0.22 -33.47 -31.50
C ARG A 275 1.04 -33.28 -30.23
N SER A 276 1.24 -34.39 -29.52
CA SER A 276 2.28 -34.55 -28.51
C SER A 276 3.64 -34.27 -29.15
N ALA A 277 4.43 -33.38 -28.55
CA ALA A 277 5.87 -33.38 -28.74
C ALA A 277 6.46 -34.14 -27.55
N GLU A 278 7.21 -35.17 -27.90
CA GLU A 278 7.77 -36.17 -26.99
C GLU A 278 8.81 -35.59 -26.05
N THR A 279 8.86 -36.23 -24.89
CA THR A 279 9.95 -36.30 -23.93
C THR A 279 11.25 -36.80 -24.60
N GLU A 280 12.32 -36.01 -24.57
CA GLU A 280 13.69 -36.55 -24.65
C GLU A 280 14.25 -36.67 -23.23
N GLY A 281 14.74 -37.88 -22.91
CA GLY A 281 15.19 -38.29 -21.59
C GLY A 281 16.58 -37.78 -21.21
N PHE A 282 16.79 -37.72 -19.90
CA PHE A 282 18.12 -37.75 -19.29
C PHE A 282 18.09 -38.79 -18.16
N GLU A 283 18.76 -39.92 -18.37
CA GLU A 283 18.94 -40.99 -17.39
C GLU A 283 19.81 -40.54 -16.20
N PRO A 284 19.56 -41.00 -14.97
CA PRO A 284 20.55 -41.00 -13.91
C PRO A 284 21.21 -42.38 -13.81
N SER A 285 22.47 -42.49 -14.23
CA SER A 285 23.33 -43.66 -14.00
C SER A 285 24.44 -43.35 -12.99
N VAL A 286 24.28 -43.73 -11.72
CA VAL A 286 25.40 -44.02 -10.80
C VAL A 286 24.99 -45.20 -9.88
N PRO A 287 25.83 -46.24 -9.71
CA PRO A 287 25.39 -47.52 -9.19
C PRO A 287 25.50 -47.68 -7.67
N LEU A 288 24.51 -48.34 -7.07
CA LEU A 288 24.58 -48.94 -5.74
C LEU A 288 25.12 -50.38 -5.84
N ARG A 289 26.36 -50.60 -5.39
CA ARG A 289 26.81 -51.88 -4.78
C ARG A 289 26.95 -51.55 -3.29
N GLY A 290 26.36 -52.25 -2.34
CA GLY A 290 26.30 -53.70 -2.16
C GLY A 290 26.91 -53.95 -0.77
N LEU A 291 26.08 -54.32 0.20
CA LEU A 291 26.47 -54.63 1.58
C LEU A 291 27.57 -55.69 1.62
N HIS A 292 28.57 -55.48 2.47
CA HIS A 292 29.26 -56.60 3.13
C HIS A 292 29.41 -56.30 4.63
N LEU A 293 28.74 -57.12 5.43
CA LEU A 293 28.94 -57.27 6.86
C LEU A 293 30.32 -57.88 7.14
N SER A 294 30.99 -57.39 8.17
CA SER A 294 31.93 -58.16 8.99
C SER A 294 31.91 -57.63 10.43
N ARG A 295 31.99 -58.59 11.35
CA ARG A 295 31.71 -58.56 12.78
C ARG A 295 33.01 -58.30 13.57
N VAL A 296 32.87 -57.68 14.76
CA VAL A 296 33.54 -58.06 16.05
C VAL A 296 35.04 -57.68 16.11
N VAL A 297 35.64 -57.07 17.15
CA VAL A 297 35.75 -57.36 18.59
C VAL A 297 36.37 -56.13 19.31
N HIS A 298 35.95 -55.88 20.55
CA HIS A 298 36.53 -55.08 21.67
C HIS A 298 36.69 -53.56 21.52
#